data_AF-A0A484S5A5-F1
#
_entry.id   AF-A0A484S5A5-F1
#
_cell.length_a   1.000
_cell.length_b   1.000
_cell.length_c   1.000
_cell.angle_alpha   90.00
_cell.angle_beta   90.00
_cell.angle_gamma   90.00
#
_symmetry.space_group_name_H-M   'P 1'
#
loop_
_entity.id
_entity.type
_entity.pdbx_description
1 polymer ?
#
loop_
_entity_poly.entity_id
_entity_poly.type
_entity_poly.pdbx_seq_one_letter_code
_entity_poly.pdbx_strand_id
1 'polypeptide(L)'
;MTQLNTPYPSTAYLTGFLRSRGVTAFQEDLALAVALRLLSPEGLRDVAAHVAELPVKRHTASVRAFVAMQDRYLSTIGPVIAFLQGRDSTLAHRIVGRHFLPEGPRFASLDVYLDEEGGDPLGWAFGAMGLHDRAKHLATLYLNDLADVLRDAVDPRFEFVRYAESLASSQPTFDPLAEALAAPPTLVDDTLRDLTEQVLARHTPTMVLLSVPFPGAVYAAFRIAQAIKAKDPSIVTVLGGGFVNTELRELKDPRVFDYFDYVSLDAGERPLLALLEHVQGKRSRQRLVRTFLRDADSGEVRYVNMVEPDVAFAEVGTPTWDGLPLDRYLSLLDMLNPMNRLWSDGRWNKLTVAHGCYWKKCSFCDVGLDYIGRYEGASAKVLADRIEAIVRETGQTGFHFVDEAAPPKSLKALATELIERNAGISWWGNIRFEKTFTPELCELLADSGCIAVSGGLEVASDRLLSLMKKGVSVDQVARVTRAFTDAGVLVHAYLMYGFPTQTVQDTVDALEYVRQLFENGCIQSGFFHRFACTVHSPVGRNPEEYGVTLRPLPPVTFAKNDIGFDDPTGVDHDALGKALKKAIYNYMHGIGLEEDVRSWFTFKVPRTTVARHRISRALEQQG
;
A
#
# COMPACT_ATOMS: atom_id res chain seq x y z
N MET A 1 0.75 -9.87 -5.70
CA MET A 1 1.35 -10.33 -4.42
C MET A 1 1.17 -9.26 -3.34
N THR A 2 1.49 -9.55 -2.08
CA THR A 2 1.51 -8.58 -0.97
C THR A 2 2.90 -7.98 -0.77
N GLN A 3 2.96 -7.00 0.13
CA GLN A 3 4.18 -6.34 0.58
C GLN A 3 5.03 -7.32 1.42
N LEU A 4 6.32 -7.51 1.07
CA LEU A 4 7.18 -8.55 1.68
C LEU A 4 7.94 -8.11 2.94
N ASN A 5 7.87 -6.83 3.32
CA ASN A 5 8.58 -6.30 4.49
C ASN A 5 7.72 -6.25 5.77
N THR A 6 6.40 -6.41 5.67
CA THR A 6 5.51 -6.39 6.83
C THR A 6 4.20 -7.14 6.57
N PRO A 7 3.61 -7.80 7.57
CA PRO A 7 2.28 -8.39 7.43
C PRO A 7 1.23 -7.31 7.20
N TYR A 8 0.19 -7.67 6.45
CA TYR A 8 -0.99 -6.82 6.33
C TYR A 8 -1.75 -6.74 7.66
N PRO A 9 -2.11 -5.55 8.17
CA PRO A 9 -2.56 -5.39 9.55
C PRO A 9 -3.92 -6.03 9.86
N SER A 10 -4.80 -6.26 8.87
CA SER A 10 -6.16 -6.73 9.17
C SER A 10 -6.19 -8.06 9.91
N THR A 11 -5.26 -8.98 9.62
CA THR A 11 -5.22 -10.28 10.29
C THR A 11 -4.78 -10.13 11.76
N ALA A 12 -3.82 -9.25 12.03
CA ALA A 12 -3.35 -8.97 13.39
C ALA A 12 -4.45 -8.33 14.25
N TYR A 13 -5.21 -7.39 13.69
CA TYR A 13 -6.36 -6.76 14.35
C TYR A 13 -7.48 -7.77 14.63
N LEU A 14 -7.91 -8.51 13.60
CA LEU A 14 -8.99 -9.48 13.74
C LEU A 14 -8.61 -10.63 14.68
N THR A 15 -7.37 -11.13 14.62
CA THR A 15 -6.88 -12.18 15.53
C THR A 15 -6.88 -11.70 16.97
N GLY A 16 -6.37 -10.48 17.22
CA GLY A 16 -6.37 -9.87 18.55
C GLY A 16 -7.80 -9.67 19.08
N PHE A 17 -8.68 -9.15 18.24
CA PHE A 17 -10.10 -8.98 18.56
C PHE A 17 -10.78 -10.32 18.89
N LEU A 18 -10.67 -11.32 18.02
CA LEU A 18 -11.31 -12.63 18.20
C LEU A 18 -10.82 -13.33 19.47
N ARG A 19 -9.50 -13.32 19.73
CA ARG A 19 -8.92 -13.88 20.96
C ARG A 19 -9.41 -13.14 22.20
N SER A 20 -9.56 -11.82 22.15
CA SER A 20 -10.15 -11.04 23.25
C SER A 20 -11.60 -11.42 23.57
N ARG A 21 -12.31 -12.04 22.61
CA ARG A 21 -13.68 -12.56 22.76
C ARG A 21 -13.71 -14.06 23.06
N GLY A 22 -12.57 -14.67 23.38
CA GLY A 22 -12.46 -16.10 23.70
C GLY A 22 -12.56 -17.03 22.48
N VAL A 23 -12.41 -16.49 21.26
CA VAL A 23 -12.38 -17.30 20.04
C VAL A 23 -10.95 -17.73 19.76
N THR A 24 -10.72 -19.04 19.64
CA THR A 24 -9.43 -19.58 19.19
C THR A 24 -9.19 -19.16 17.74
N ALA A 25 -8.20 -18.31 17.52
CA ALA A 25 -7.86 -17.79 16.20
C ALA A 25 -6.35 -17.89 15.95
N PHE A 26 -5.99 -18.26 14.73
CA PHE A 26 -4.63 -18.33 14.20
C PHE A 26 -4.53 -17.46 12.96
N GLN A 27 -3.33 -17.03 12.60
CA GLN A 27 -3.06 -16.23 11.42
C GLN A 27 -1.82 -16.73 10.70
N GLU A 28 -1.80 -16.57 9.38
CA GLU A 28 -0.73 -17.01 8.48
C GLU A 28 -0.56 -15.98 7.36
N ASP A 29 0.68 -15.77 6.91
CA ASP A 29 0.98 -14.98 5.71
C ASP A 29 1.48 -15.91 4.60
N LEU A 30 0.53 -16.43 3.83
CA LEU A 30 0.83 -17.32 2.70
C LEU A 30 1.56 -16.60 1.56
N ALA A 31 1.40 -15.28 1.43
CA ALA A 31 2.09 -14.53 0.38
C ALA A 31 3.59 -14.45 0.67
N LEU A 32 3.99 -14.19 1.92
CA LEU A 32 5.39 -14.31 2.35
C LEU A 32 5.88 -15.75 2.19
N ALA A 33 5.09 -16.75 2.58
CA ALA A 33 5.50 -18.15 2.50
C ALA A 33 5.77 -18.60 1.05
N VAL A 34 4.90 -18.23 0.10
CA VAL A 34 5.09 -18.50 -1.34
C VAL A 34 6.35 -17.80 -1.84
N ALA A 35 6.53 -16.51 -1.54
CA ALA A 35 7.70 -15.76 -1.97
C ALA A 35 9.00 -16.40 -1.47
N LEU A 36 9.07 -16.79 -0.18
CA LEU A 36 10.25 -17.43 0.39
C LEU A 36 10.48 -18.86 -0.13
N ARG A 37 9.42 -19.60 -0.49
CA ARG A 37 9.57 -20.94 -1.10
C ARG A 37 10.12 -20.83 -2.52
N LEU A 38 9.64 -19.88 -3.32
CA LEU A 38 10.13 -19.65 -4.68
C LEU A 38 11.54 -19.04 -4.68
N LEU A 39 11.82 -18.12 -3.76
CA LEU A 39 13.13 -17.49 -3.55
C LEU A 39 14.01 -18.31 -2.59
N SER A 40 14.11 -19.61 -2.85
CA SER A 40 14.99 -20.53 -2.14
C SER A 40 15.83 -21.35 -3.12
N PRO A 41 16.93 -22.00 -2.71
CA PRO A 41 17.67 -22.88 -3.61
C PRO A 41 16.77 -23.96 -4.24
N GLU A 42 15.86 -24.54 -3.46
CA GLU A 42 14.90 -25.53 -3.93
C GLU A 42 13.91 -24.90 -4.92
N GLY A 43 13.33 -23.74 -4.57
CA GLY A 43 12.39 -23.04 -5.46
C GLY A 43 13.03 -22.62 -6.78
N LEU A 44 14.28 -22.17 -6.77
CA LEU A 44 15.01 -21.82 -7.99
C LEU A 44 15.35 -23.05 -8.84
N ARG A 45 15.50 -24.25 -8.27
CA ARG A 45 15.59 -25.50 -9.05
C ARG A 45 14.26 -25.81 -9.73
N ASP A 46 13.15 -25.63 -9.02
CA ASP A 46 11.81 -25.80 -9.57
C ASP A 46 11.56 -24.82 -10.74
N VAL A 47 11.99 -23.56 -10.59
CA VAL A 47 11.97 -22.54 -11.66
C VAL A 47 12.87 -22.95 -12.84
N ALA A 48 14.08 -23.42 -12.57
CA ALA A 48 15.01 -23.85 -13.62
C ALA A 48 14.47 -25.03 -14.44
N ALA A 49 13.81 -25.99 -13.78
CA ALA A 49 13.13 -27.10 -14.45
C ALA A 49 12.06 -26.58 -15.42
N HIS A 50 11.25 -25.60 -14.98
CA HIS A 50 10.23 -25.00 -15.84
C HIS A 50 10.84 -24.19 -17.00
N VAL A 51 11.93 -23.44 -16.76
CA VAL A 51 12.65 -22.72 -17.81
C VAL A 51 13.22 -23.66 -18.87
N ALA A 52 13.66 -24.86 -18.48
CA ALA A 52 14.18 -25.87 -19.40
C ALA A 52 13.11 -26.42 -20.37
N GLU A 53 11.83 -26.40 -19.97
CA GLU A 53 10.70 -26.79 -20.82
C GLU A 53 10.30 -25.68 -21.81
N LEU A 54 10.72 -24.44 -21.57
CA LEU A 54 10.40 -23.31 -22.45
C LEU A 54 11.26 -23.32 -23.71
N PRO A 55 10.67 -23.10 -24.91
CA PRO A 55 11.44 -22.89 -26.12
C PRO A 55 12.41 -21.72 -25.97
N VAL A 56 13.67 -21.90 -26.37
CA VAL A 56 14.73 -20.87 -26.27
C VAL A 56 14.32 -19.51 -26.86
N LYS A 57 13.49 -19.51 -27.92
CA LYS A 57 12.93 -18.30 -28.54
C LYS A 57 12.03 -17.47 -27.61
N ARG A 58 11.48 -18.06 -26.55
CA ARG A 58 10.66 -17.39 -25.52
C ARG A 58 11.48 -16.90 -24.34
N HIS A 59 12.78 -17.22 -24.28
CA HIS A 59 13.63 -16.73 -23.20
C HIS A 59 13.78 -15.21 -23.35
N THR A 60 13.33 -14.45 -22.37
CA THR A 60 13.56 -13.02 -22.28
C THR A 60 15.01 -12.73 -21.88
N ALA A 61 15.41 -11.46 -21.79
CA ALA A 61 16.74 -11.10 -21.33
C ALA A 61 17.01 -11.62 -19.90
N SER A 62 16.03 -11.50 -19.01
CA SER A 62 16.12 -11.97 -17.62
C SER A 62 16.22 -13.49 -17.55
N VAL A 63 15.42 -14.22 -18.34
CA VAL A 63 15.48 -15.69 -18.40
C VAL A 63 16.85 -16.17 -18.92
N ARG A 64 17.38 -15.54 -19.99
CA ARG A 64 18.72 -15.89 -20.51
C ARG A 64 19.82 -15.65 -19.48
N ALA A 65 19.78 -14.53 -18.77
CA ALA A 65 20.74 -14.21 -17.72
C ALA A 65 20.68 -15.23 -16.57
N PHE A 66 19.47 -15.63 -16.16
CA PHE A 66 19.27 -16.67 -15.16
C PHE A 66 19.85 -18.01 -15.56
N VAL A 67 19.56 -18.49 -16.78
CA VAL A 67 20.11 -19.76 -17.31
C VAL A 67 21.63 -19.72 -17.35
N ALA A 68 22.22 -18.61 -17.83
CA ALA A 68 23.67 -18.46 -17.95
C ALA A 68 24.40 -18.45 -16.59
N MET A 69 23.73 -18.04 -15.51
CA MET A 69 24.30 -17.90 -14.17
C MET A 69 23.58 -18.75 -13.12
N GLN A 70 22.92 -19.84 -13.52
CA GLN A 70 22.02 -20.61 -12.67
C GLN A 70 22.68 -21.07 -11.36
N ASP A 71 23.89 -21.63 -11.43
CA ASP A 71 24.62 -22.10 -10.25
C ASP A 71 24.98 -20.97 -9.29
N ARG A 72 25.20 -19.76 -9.83
CA ARG A 72 25.42 -18.56 -9.01
C ARG A 72 24.13 -18.17 -8.30
N TYR A 73 23.00 -18.08 -9.00
CA TYR A 73 21.70 -17.79 -8.37
C TYR A 73 21.36 -18.81 -7.26
N LEU A 74 21.56 -20.10 -7.52
CA LEU A 74 21.31 -21.18 -6.54
C LEU A 74 22.18 -21.06 -5.29
N SER A 75 23.45 -20.68 -5.44
CA SER A 75 24.37 -20.54 -4.31
C SER A 75 24.22 -19.21 -3.56
N THR A 76 23.70 -18.16 -4.20
CA THR A 76 23.56 -16.83 -3.59
C THR A 76 22.19 -16.55 -2.98
N ILE A 77 21.10 -17.18 -3.45
CA ILE A 77 19.74 -16.83 -3.02
C ILE A 77 19.52 -16.98 -1.51
N GLY A 78 19.97 -18.09 -0.91
CA GLY A 78 19.83 -18.32 0.54
C GLY A 78 20.52 -17.24 1.39
N PRO A 79 21.83 -16.98 1.17
CA PRO A 79 22.53 -15.89 1.83
C PRO A 79 21.89 -14.51 1.62
N VAL A 80 21.42 -14.20 0.40
CA VAL A 80 20.77 -12.92 0.10
C VAL A 80 19.47 -12.76 0.89
N ILE A 81 18.62 -13.78 0.95
CA ILE A 81 17.40 -13.76 1.75
C ILE A 81 17.73 -13.60 3.24
N ALA A 82 18.74 -14.30 3.75
CA ALA A 82 19.19 -14.15 5.13
C ALA A 82 19.69 -12.73 5.43
N PHE A 83 20.45 -12.11 4.53
CA PHE A 83 20.89 -10.72 4.64
C PHE A 83 19.71 -9.74 4.65
N LEU A 84 18.74 -9.88 3.74
CA LEU A 84 17.56 -9.02 3.67
C LEU A 84 16.63 -9.19 4.89
N GLN A 85 16.66 -10.34 5.56
CA GLN A 85 15.98 -10.58 6.83
C GLN A 85 16.76 -10.07 8.05
N GLY A 86 17.96 -9.50 7.85
CA GLY A 86 18.84 -9.04 8.92
C GLY A 86 19.54 -10.18 9.68
N ARG A 87 19.51 -11.41 9.17
CA ARG A 87 20.10 -12.60 9.81
C ARG A 87 21.58 -12.81 9.49
N ASP A 88 22.10 -12.17 8.45
CA ASP A 88 23.53 -12.15 8.12
C ASP A 88 23.95 -10.78 7.59
N SER A 89 24.30 -9.86 8.49
CA SER A 89 24.72 -8.50 8.14
C SER A 89 26.10 -8.45 7.47
N THR A 90 26.96 -9.45 7.68
CA THR A 90 28.36 -9.48 7.19
C THR A 90 28.44 -9.61 5.67
N LEU A 91 27.40 -10.16 5.04
CA LEU A 91 27.30 -10.33 3.59
C LEU A 91 27.35 -8.99 2.83
N ALA A 92 27.03 -7.88 3.49
CA ALA A 92 27.03 -6.54 2.89
C ALA A 92 28.34 -6.22 2.14
N HIS A 93 29.49 -6.56 2.71
CA HIS A 93 30.80 -6.32 2.09
C HIS A 93 30.95 -7.04 0.74
N ARG A 94 30.47 -8.29 0.66
CA ARG A 94 30.57 -9.11 -0.56
C ARG A 94 29.58 -8.66 -1.62
N ILE A 95 28.39 -8.23 -1.21
CA ILE A 95 27.37 -7.68 -2.11
C ILE A 95 27.87 -6.37 -2.73
N VAL A 96 28.35 -5.44 -1.91
CA VAL A 96 28.86 -4.14 -2.39
C VAL A 96 30.06 -4.29 -3.32
N GLY A 97 30.90 -5.31 -3.10
CA GLY A 97 32.00 -5.64 -4.01
C GLY A 97 31.56 -6.12 -5.40
N ARG A 98 30.26 -6.30 -5.69
CA ARG A 98 29.67 -6.73 -6.98
C ARG A 98 30.16 -8.06 -7.56
N HIS A 99 31.12 -8.74 -6.92
CA HIS A 99 31.60 -10.06 -7.34
C HIS A 99 30.75 -11.22 -6.82
N PHE A 100 29.89 -10.97 -5.82
CA PHE A 100 29.09 -12.00 -5.20
C PHE A 100 27.80 -12.30 -6.00
N LEU A 101 26.96 -11.29 -6.18
CA LEU A 101 25.66 -11.44 -6.85
C LEU A 101 25.82 -11.69 -8.36
N PRO A 102 25.05 -12.60 -8.97
CA PRO A 102 24.81 -12.54 -10.40
C PRO A 102 23.97 -11.28 -10.72
N GLU A 103 24.32 -10.59 -11.79
CA GLU A 103 23.70 -9.32 -12.18
C GLU A 103 22.96 -9.50 -13.51
N GLY A 104 21.63 -9.38 -13.48
CA GLY A 104 20.77 -9.45 -14.65
C GLY A 104 20.40 -8.05 -15.18
N PRO A 105 19.40 -7.95 -16.07
CA PRO A 105 19.02 -6.70 -16.73
C PRO A 105 18.65 -5.56 -15.77
N ARG A 106 18.17 -5.84 -14.55
CA ARG A 106 17.83 -4.79 -13.57
C ARG A 106 19.03 -4.02 -13.06
N PHE A 107 20.25 -4.53 -13.22
CA PHE A 107 21.47 -3.81 -12.84
C PHE A 107 21.86 -2.73 -13.86
N ALA A 108 21.33 -2.76 -15.09
CA ALA A 108 21.62 -1.75 -16.11
C ALA A 108 21.15 -0.34 -15.70
N SER A 109 20.20 -0.22 -14.76
CA SER A 109 19.83 1.09 -14.23
C SER A 109 20.98 1.77 -13.49
N LEU A 110 21.96 1.02 -12.98
CA LEU A 110 23.15 1.60 -12.35
C LEU A 110 24.05 2.30 -13.37
N ASP A 111 24.03 1.88 -14.64
CA ASP A 111 24.87 2.42 -15.70
C ASP A 111 24.33 3.73 -16.27
N VAL A 112 23.00 3.97 -16.20
CA VAL A 112 22.34 5.21 -16.67
C VAL A 112 22.72 6.43 -15.83
N TYR A 113 23.20 6.20 -14.60
CA TYR A 113 23.65 7.29 -13.76
C TYR A 113 25.08 7.73 -14.11
N LEU A 114 25.90 6.92 -14.81
CA LEU A 114 27.31 7.23 -15.13
C LEU A 114 27.44 8.56 -15.89
N ASP A 115 28.03 9.57 -15.25
CA ASP A 115 28.43 10.83 -15.86
C ASP A 115 29.49 10.55 -16.96
N GLU A 116 29.42 11.29 -18.08
CA GLU A 116 30.35 11.18 -19.20
C GLU A 116 31.80 11.53 -18.80
N GLU A 117 32.02 12.16 -17.63
CA GLU A 117 33.34 12.46 -17.06
C GLU A 117 33.91 11.35 -16.13
N GLY A 118 33.25 10.20 -15.97
CA GLY A 118 33.81 9.06 -15.23
C GLY A 118 33.84 9.22 -13.71
N GLY A 119 33.09 10.18 -13.16
CA GLY A 119 32.81 10.27 -11.73
C GLY A 119 31.78 9.23 -11.29
N ASP A 120 31.89 8.70 -10.07
CA ASP A 120 30.82 7.90 -9.44
C ASP A 120 29.60 8.82 -9.23
N PRO A 121 28.52 8.67 -10.02
CA PRO A 121 27.38 9.59 -10.02
C PRO A 121 26.42 9.32 -8.87
N LEU A 122 26.55 8.14 -8.28
CA LEU A 122 25.99 7.84 -7.00
C LEU A 122 26.91 8.34 -5.88
N GLY A 123 28.04 9.01 -6.14
CA GLY A 123 28.95 9.53 -5.11
C GLY A 123 28.27 10.44 -4.08
N TRP A 124 27.23 11.18 -4.45
CA TRP A 124 26.41 11.96 -3.51
C TRP A 124 25.45 11.07 -2.68
N ALA A 125 24.84 10.05 -3.29
CA ALA A 125 23.99 9.08 -2.60
C ALA A 125 24.81 8.06 -1.77
N PHE A 126 26.03 7.72 -2.20
CA PHE A 126 26.99 6.79 -1.59
C PHE A 126 27.86 7.46 -0.53
N GLY A 127 28.10 8.78 -0.62
CA GLY A 127 28.77 9.53 0.44
C GLY A 127 27.96 9.63 1.73
N ALA A 128 26.63 9.53 1.63
CA ALA A 128 25.69 9.51 2.77
C ALA A 128 25.17 8.11 3.13
N MET A 129 25.33 7.09 2.28
CA MET A 129 24.82 5.73 2.53
C MET A 129 25.80 4.88 3.32
N GLY A 130 25.28 4.19 4.33
CA GLY A 130 25.98 3.09 4.97
C GLY A 130 26.17 1.91 4.01
N LEU A 131 27.24 1.14 4.21
CA LEU A 131 27.53 -0.09 3.48
C LEU A 131 26.31 -1.02 3.35
N HIS A 132 25.52 -1.14 4.42
CA HIS A 132 24.33 -1.99 4.47
C HIS A 132 23.24 -1.54 3.50
N ASP A 133 23.03 -0.23 3.34
CA ASP A 133 21.97 0.30 2.49
C ASP A 133 22.27 0.05 1.03
N ARG A 134 23.54 0.29 0.64
CA ARG A 134 24.04 -0.08 -0.69
C ARG A 134 23.86 -1.57 -0.96
N ALA A 135 24.18 -2.42 0.01
CA ALA A 135 23.99 -3.85 -0.13
C ALA A 135 22.51 -4.25 -0.27
N LYS A 136 21.59 -3.64 0.50
CA LYS A 136 20.14 -3.87 0.40
C LYS A 136 19.59 -3.46 -0.97
N HIS A 137 20.04 -2.32 -1.51
CA HIS A 137 19.64 -1.87 -2.83
C HIS A 137 20.05 -2.87 -3.93
N LEU A 138 21.33 -3.29 -3.93
CA LEU A 138 21.83 -4.29 -4.89
C LEU A 138 21.13 -5.65 -4.74
N ALA A 139 20.89 -6.08 -3.50
CA ALA A 139 20.12 -7.31 -3.23
C ALA A 139 18.67 -7.20 -3.69
N THR A 140 18.06 -6.01 -3.63
CA THR A 140 16.70 -5.73 -4.13
C THR A 140 16.65 -5.78 -5.65
N LEU A 141 17.65 -5.22 -6.36
CA LEU A 141 17.80 -5.39 -7.82
C LEU A 141 17.94 -6.86 -8.21
N TYR A 142 18.74 -7.63 -7.46
CA TYR A 142 18.88 -9.08 -7.64
C TYR A 142 17.55 -9.84 -7.47
N LEU A 143 16.75 -9.52 -6.45
CA LEU A 143 15.42 -10.12 -6.30
C LEU A 143 14.47 -9.69 -7.42
N ASN A 144 14.56 -8.44 -7.89
CA ASN A 144 13.78 -7.95 -9.02
C ASN A 144 14.11 -8.70 -10.33
N ASP A 145 15.38 -9.07 -10.56
CA ASP A 145 15.75 -9.93 -11.70
C ASP A 145 15.08 -11.31 -11.59
N LEU A 146 15.11 -11.93 -10.40
CA LEU A 146 14.44 -13.23 -10.17
C LEU A 146 12.92 -13.13 -10.31
N ALA A 147 12.32 -12.02 -9.89
CA ALA A 147 10.89 -11.77 -10.11
C ALA A 147 10.55 -11.65 -11.60
N ASP A 148 11.42 -11.03 -12.40
CA ASP A 148 11.25 -11.00 -13.86
C ASP A 148 11.37 -12.41 -14.47
N VAL A 149 12.26 -13.26 -13.97
CA VAL A 149 12.37 -14.67 -14.40
C VAL A 149 11.09 -15.44 -14.08
N LEU A 150 10.58 -15.33 -12.85
CA LEU A 150 9.32 -15.95 -12.43
C LEU A 150 8.16 -15.45 -13.30
N ARG A 151 8.10 -14.15 -13.57
CA ARG A 151 7.05 -13.59 -14.43
C ARG A 151 7.11 -14.14 -15.86
N ASP A 152 8.30 -14.10 -16.45
CA ASP A 152 8.48 -14.36 -17.87
C ASP A 152 8.48 -15.86 -18.19
N ALA A 153 8.86 -16.70 -17.22
CA ALA A 153 8.95 -18.15 -17.39
C ALA A 153 7.79 -18.92 -16.75
N VAL A 154 7.32 -18.52 -15.56
CA VAL A 154 6.46 -19.36 -14.71
C VAL A 154 5.02 -18.85 -14.64
N ASP A 155 4.83 -17.58 -14.27
CA ASP A 155 3.50 -16.99 -14.13
C ASP A 155 3.54 -15.51 -14.52
N PRO A 156 2.91 -15.11 -15.64
CA PRO A 156 2.92 -13.72 -16.11
C PRO A 156 2.30 -12.71 -15.14
N ARG A 157 1.59 -13.17 -14.10
CA ARG A 157 0.98 -12.35 -13.05
C ARG A 157 1.92 -12.10 -11.86
N PHE A 158 3.08 -12.74 -11.82
CA PHE A 158 4.02 -12.61 -10.70
C PHE A 158 4.72 -11.24 -10.72
N GLU A 159 4.52 -10.46 -9.67
CA GLU A 159 5.18 -9.18 -9.46
C GLU A 159 5.26 -8.84 -7.98
N PHE A 160 6.38 -8.24 -7.54
CA PHE A 160 6.42 -7.59 -6.22
C PHE A 160 5.57 -6.33 -6.26
N VAL A 161 4.89 -6.05 -5.14
CA VAL A 161 4.14 -4.80 -5.00
C VAL A 161 5.12 -3.64 -5.15
N ARG A 162 4.94 -2.87 -6.20
CA ARG A 162 5.55 -1.54 -6.35
C ARG A 162 4.42 -0.54 -6.15
N TYR A 163 4.67 0.51 -5.37
CA TYR A 163 3.81 1.69 -5.34
C TYR A 163 3.95 2.42 -6.69
N ALA A 164 3.37 1.85 -7.74
CA ALA A 164 3.33 2.37 -9.09
C ALA A 164 1.88 2.37 -9.57
N GLU A 165 1.53 3.39 -10.36
CA GLU A 165 0.17 3.85 -10.74
C GLU A 165 -0.76 2.87 -11.47
N SER A 166 -0.47 1.56 -11.51
CA SER A 166 -1.43 0.61 -12.09
C SER A 166 -2.57 0.35 -11.11
N LEU A 167 -3.48 1.31 -10.99
CA LEU A 167 -4.85 1.07 -10.53
C LEU A 167 -5.44 0.02 -11.47
N ALA A 168 -5.56 -1.21 -10.96
CA ALA A 168 -6.28 -2.27 -11.63
C ALA A 168 -7.73 -1.82 -11.78
N SER A 169 -8.13 -1.48 -13.01
CA SER A 169 -9.53 -1.17 -13.32
C SER A 169 -10.41 -2.30 -12.80
N SER A 170 -11.45 -1.94 -12.04
CA SER A 170 -12.43 -2.91 -11.53
C SER A 170 -12.94 -3.84 -12.64
N GLN A 171 -12.95 -5.15 -12.37
CA GLN A 171 -13.47 -6.14 -13.32
C GLN A 171 -14.99 -6.29 -13.18
N PRO A 172 -15.80 -5.82 -14.15
CA PRO A 172 -17.26 -5.75 -13.99
C PRO A 172 -17.92 -7.14 -13.90
N THR A 173 -17.33 -8.16 -14.51
CA THR A 173 -17.82 -9.55 -14.47
C THR A 173 -16.78 -10.46 -13.84
N PHE A 174 -17.24 -11.61 -13.33
CA PHE A 174 -16.36 -12.63 -12.74
C PHE A 174 -15.65 -13.48 -13.81
N ASP A 175 -15.97 -13.32 -15.09
CA ASP A 175 -15.48 -14.21 -16.16
C ASP A 175 -13.95 -14.25 -16.31
N PRO A 176 -13.22 -13.12 -16.31
CA PRO A 176 -11.76 -13.16 -16.43
C PRO A 176 -11.09 -13.90 -15.27
N LEU A 177 -11.63 -13.74 -14.06
CA LEU A 177 -11.14 -14.44 -12.88
C LEU A 177 -11.51 -15.93 -12.94
N ALA A 178 -12.74 -16.27 -13.35
CA ALA A 178 -13.16 -17.66 -13.52
C ALA A 178 -12.31 -18.40 -14.56
N GLU A 179 -12.02 -17.76 -15.70
CA GLU A 179 -11.14 -18.32 -16.74
C GLU A 179 -9.72 -18.54 -16.19
N ALA A 180 -9.16 -17.54 -15.49
CA ALA A 180 -7.84 -17.66 -14.89
C ALA A 180 -7.78 -18.77 -13.80
N LEU A 181 -8.86 -18.98 -13.06
CA LEU A 181 -8.98 -20.04 -12.04
C LEU A 181 -9.19 -21.43 -12.66
N ALA A 182 -9.79 -21.51 -13.84
CA ALA A 182 -9.99 -22.77 -14.57
C ALA A 182 -8.76 -23.19 -15.40
N ALA A 183 -7.86 -22.26 -15.72
CA ALA A 183 -6.60 -22.55 -16.39
C ALA A 183 -5.72 -23.51 -15.57
N PRO A 184 -4.87 -24.33 -16.23
CA PRO A 184 -3.92 -25.20 -15.54
C PRO A 184 -3.09 -24.45 -14.50
N PRO A 185 -2.85 -25.04 -13.32
CA PRO A 185 -2.09 -24.38 -12.27
C PRO A 185 -0.64 -24.14 -12.73
N THR A 186 -0.13 -22.98 -12.36
CA THR A 186 1.30 -22.64 -12.47
C THR A 186 2.07 -23.20 -11.27
N LEU A 187 3.41 -23.16 -11.32
CA LEU A 187 4.25 -23.49 -10.15
C LEU A 187 3.91 -22.60 -8.93
N VAL A 188 3.50 -21.34 -9.15
CA VAL A 188 3.07 -20.44 -8.08
C VAL A 188 1.76 -20.93 -7.46
N ASP A 189 0.81 -21.36 -8.29
CA ASP A 189 -0.48 -21.92 -7.83
C ASP A 189 -0.27 -23.21 -7.02
N ASP A 190 0.58 -24.12 -7.51
CA ASP A 190 0.89 -25.37 -6.82
C ASP A 190 1.61 -25.12 -5.49
N THR A 191 2.56 -24.18 -5.48
CA THR A 191 3.24 -23.77 -4.24
C THR A 191 2.24 -23.20 -3.22
N LEU A 192 1.30 -22.36 -3.67
CA LEU A 192 0.27 -21.77 -2.80
C LEU A 192 -0.71 -22.82 -2.26
N ARG A 193 -1.14 -23.77 -3.10
CA ARG A 193 -1.99 -24.89 -2.72
C ARG A 193 -1.30 -25.74 -1.65
N ASP A 194 -0.07 -26.16 -1.90
CA ASP A 194 0.68 -27.03 -0.98
C ASP A 194 0.90 -26.36 0.39
N LEU A 195 1.19 -25.05 0.41
CA LEU A 195 1.32 -24.27 1.64
C LEU A 195 -0.02 -24.12 2.36
N THR A 196 -1.12 -23.93 1.63
CA THR A 196 -2.46 -23.88 2.20
C THR A 196 -2.82 -25.20 2.86
N GLU A 197 -2.56 -26.34 2.22
CA GLU A 197 -2.80 -27.66 2.80
C GLU A 197 -1.99 -27.91 4.08
N GLN A 198 -0.72 -27.48 4.11
CA GLN A 198 0.11 -27.56 5.31
C GLN A 198 -0.47 -26.75 6.48
N VAL A 199 -0.98 -25.54 6.19
CA VAL A 199 -1.63 -24.69 7.18
C VAL A 199 -2.92 -25.32 7.71
N LEU A 200 -3.75 -25.89 6.83
CA LEU A 200 -4.98 -26.59 7.22
C LEU A 200 -4.67 -27.80 8.12
N ALA A 201 -3.64 -28.58 7.79
CA ALA A 201 -3.20 -29.71 8.60
C ALA A 201 -2.66 -29.29 9.98
N ARG A 202 -2.04 -28.10 10.07
CA ARG A 202 -1.48 -27.57 11.32
C ARG A 202 -2.55 -27.08 12.29
N HIS A 203 -3.52 -26.32 11.79
CA HIS A 203 -4.48 -25.61 12.65
C HIS A 203 -5.88 -26.24 12.71
N THR A 204 -6.21 -27.13 11.77
CA THR A 204 -7.52 -27.81 11.67
C THR A 204 -8.71 -26.85 11.85
N PRO A 205 -8.79 -25.76 11.06
CA PRO A 205 -9.79 -24.72 11.28
C PRO A 205 -11.19 -25.19 10.86
N THR A 206 -12.22 -24.72 11.57
CA THR A 206 -13.64 -24.86 11.13
C THR A 206 -14.10 -23.69 10.28
N MET A 207 -13.38 -22.56 10.35
CA MET A 207 -13.65 -21.36 9.57
C MET A 207 -12.32 -20.69 9.18
N VAL A 208 -12.21 -20.24 7.93
CA VAL A 208 -11.07 -19.51 7.38
C VAL A 208 -11.53 -18.14 6.88
N LEU A 209 -10.87 -17.09 7.36
CA LEU A 209 -11.11 -15.71 6.95
C LEU A 209 -10.03 -15.29 5.95
N LEU A 210 -10.44 -14.85 4.77
CA LEU A 210 -9.54 -14.35 3.72
C LEU A 210 -9.76 -12.84 3.55
N SER A 211 -8.81 -12.06 4.05
CA SER A 211 -8.81 -10.60 3.88
C SER A 211 -8.05 -10.21 2.62
N VAL A 212 -8.75 -9.60 1.67
CA VAL A 212 -8.20 -9.16 0.39
C VAL A 212 -8.05 -7.62 0.41
N PRO A 213 -6.83 -7.10 0.52
CA PRO A 213 -6.61 -5.66 0.68
C PRO A 213 -6.80 -4.86 -0.61
N PHE A 214 -6.47 -5.44 -1.76
CA PHE A 214 -6.50 -4.76 -3.07
C PHE A 214 -6.70 -5.78 -4.21
N PRO A 215 -7.09 -5.34 -5.43
CA PRO A 215 -7.41 -6.22 -6.56
C PRO A 215 -6.32 -7.26 -6.88
N GLY A 216 -5.04 -6.89 -6.79
CA GLY A 216 -3.89 -7.78 -7.05
C GLY A 216 -3.73 -8.96 -6.08
N ALA A 217 -4.54 -9.07 -5.03
CA ALA A 217 -4.57 -10.21 -4.10
C ALA A 217 -5.79 -11.14 -4.31
N VAL A 218 -6.75 -10.75 -5.15
CA VAL A 218 -8.02 -11.49 -5.33
C VAL A 218 -7.78 -12.89 -5.86
N TYR A 219 -6.98 -13.03 -6.94
CA TYR A 219 -6.72 -14.33 -7.55
C TYR A 219 -6.15 -15.35 -6.55
N ALA A 220 -5.16 -14.93 -5.74
CA ALA A 220 -4.56 -15.79 -4.72
C ALA A 220 -5.57 -16.19 -3.63
N ALA A 221 -6.44 -15.27 -3.20
CA ALA A 221 -7.49 -15.61 -2.23
C ALA A 221 -8.46 -16.67 -2.75
N PHE A 222 -8.86 -16.58 -4.02
CA PHE A 222 -9.69 -17.61 -4.66
C PHE A 222 -8.96 -18.95 -4.84
N ARG A 223 -7.65 -18.94 -5.14
CA ARG A 223 -6.83 -20.16 -5.17
C ARG A 223 -6.70 -20.81 -3.79
N ILE A 224 -6.54 -20.03 -2.73
CA ILE A 224 -6.54 -20.53 -1.35
C ILE A 224 -7.91 -21.16 -1.04
N ALA A 225 -9.00 -20.47 -1.37
CA ALA A 225 -10.36 -21.00 -1.17
C ALA A 225 -10.61 -22.29 -1.97
N GLN A 226 -10.13 -22.39 -3.21
CA GLN A 226 -10.17 -23.63 -4.01
C GLN A 226 -9.45 -24.78 -3.30
N ALA A 227 -8.24 -24.55 -2.81
CA ALA A 227 -7.46 -25.56 -2.09
C ALA A 227 -8.17 -25.99 -0.79
N ILE A 228 -8.77 -25.04 -0.05
CA ILE A 228 -9.56 -25.33 1.15
C ILE A 228 -10.76 -26.20 0.81
N LYS A 229 -11.59 -25.81 -0.16
CA LYS A 229 -12.81 -26.55 -0.53
C LYS A 229 -12.52 -27.92 -1.13
N ALA A 230 -11.41 -28.07 -1.86
CA ALA A 230 -10.95 -29.36 -2.36
C ALA A 230 -10.49 -30.30 -1.24
N LYS A 231 -9.86 -29.75 -0.19
CA LYS A 231 -9.37 -30.51 0.96
C LYS A 231 -10.48 -30.91 1.91
N ASP A 232 -11.31 -29.95 2.29
CA ASP A 232 -12.45 -30.13 3.20
C ASP A 232 -13.53 -29.06 2.90
N PRO A 233 -14.62 -29.45 2.20
CA PRO A 233 -15.69 -28.51 1.86
C PRO A 233 -16.51 -28.06 3.08
N SER A 234 -16.37 -28.72 4.25
CA SER A 234 -17.07 -28.36 5.48
C SER A 234 -16.48 -27.13 6.17
N ILE A 235 -15.23 -26.76 5.83
CA ILE A 235 -14.59 -25.55 6.34
C ILE A 235 -15.33 -24.33 5.77
N VAL A 236 -15.84 -23.49 6.69
CA VAL A 236 -16.52 -22.25 6.32
C VAL A 236 -15.48 -21.23 5.86
N THR A 237 -15.69 -20.63 4.71
CA THR A 237 -14.77 -19.69 4.07
C THR A 237 -15.44 -18.33 3.94
N VAL A 238 -14.79 -17.29 4.45
CA VAL A 238 -15.33 -15.93 4.48
C VAL A 238 -14.37 -14.97 3.79
N LEU A 239 -14.87 -14.25 2.80
CA LEU A 239 -14.13 -13.21 2.08
C LEU A 239 -14.42 -11.83 2.70
N GLY A 240 -13.37 -11.05 2.96
CA GLY A 240 -13.48 -9.67 3.45
C GLY A 240 -12.28 -8.83 3.02
N GLY A 241 -12.14 -7.63 3.58
CA GLY A 241 -10.99 -6.74 3.34
C GLY A 241 -11.28 -5.55 2.43
N GLY A 242 -10.24 -4.77 2.14
CA GLY A 242 -10.35 -3.51 1.38
C GLY A 242 -11.06 -3.69 0.04
N PHE A 243 -10.63 -4.68 -0.75
CA PHE A 243 -11.23 -4.97 -2.06
C PHE A 243 -12.73 -5.30 -1.98
N VAL A 244 -13.15 -5.96 -0.91
CA VAL A 244 -14.57 -6.28 -0.74
C VAL A 244 -15.37 -5.01 -0.45
N ASN A 245 -14.81 -4.11 0.35
CA ASN A 245 -15.45 -2.87 0.78
C ASN A 245 -15.59 -1.83 -0.32
N THR A 246 -14.67 -1.82 -1.29
CA THR A 246 -14.71 -0.88 -2.41
C THR A 246 -15.38 -1.49 -3.64
N GLU A 247 -15.06 -2.73 -4.04
CA GLU A 247 -15.49 -3.29 -5.32
C GLU A 247 -16.76 -4.15 -5.25
N LEU A 248 -16.98 -4.90 -4.17
CA LEU A 248 -18.02 -5.95 -4.14
C LEU A 248 -19.34 -5.53 -3.48
N ARG A 249 -19.58 -4.22 -3.33
CA ARG A 249 -20.78 -3.69 -2.64
C ARG A 249 -22.11 -3.95 -3.37
N GLU A 250 -22.04 -4.25 -4.66
CA GLU A 250 -23.20 -4.59 -5.51
C GLU A 250 -23.07 -6.02 -6.08
N LEU A 251 -22.39 -6.92 -5.37
CA LEU A 251 -22.14 -8.29 -5.82
C LEU A 251 -23.44 -9.03 -6.18
N LYS A 252 -23.49 -9.56 -7.40
CA LYS A 252 -24.61 -10.35 -7.94
C LYS A 252 -24.18 -11.68 -8.56
N ASP A 253 -22.89 -11.87 -8.84
CA ASP A 253 -22.39 -13.09 -9.47
C ASP A 253 -22.37 -14.24 -8.45
N PRO A 254 -23.22 -15.28 -8.63
CA PRO A 254 -23.29 -16.36 -7.67
C PRO A 254 -21.99 -17.15 -7.60
N ARG A 255 -21.19 -17.23 -8.68
CA ARG A 255 -19.99 -18.09 -8.77
C ARG A 255 -18.91 -17.76 -7.72
N VAL A 256 -18.92 -16.55 -7.16
CA VAL A 256 -18.09 -16.22 -5.99
C VAL A 256 -18.33 -17.21 -4.84
N PHE A 257 -19.58 -17.64 -4.67
CA PHE A 257 -20.00 -18.57 -3.64
C PHE A 257 -19.72 -20.05 -3.95
N ASP A 258 -19.10 -20.36 -5.09
CA ASP A 258 -18.49 -21.69 -5.30
C ASP A 258 -17.19 -21.84 -4.50
N TYR A 259 -16.60 -20.71 -4.07
CA TYR A 259 -15.34 -20.63 -3.33
C TYR A 259 -15.52 -20.18 -1.89
N PHE A 260 -16.47 -19.27 -1.65
CA PHE A 260 -16.72 -18.65 -0.35
C PHE A 260 -18.14 -18.94 0.13
N ASP A 261 -18.32 -19.25 1.41
CA ASP A 261 -19.67 -19.41 1.98
C ASP A 261 -20.30 -18.04 2.25
N TYR A 262 -19.48 -17.05 2.63
CA TYR A 262 -19.92 -15.71 2.97
C TYR A 262 -18.94 -14.64 2.46
N VAL A 263 -19.47 -13.46 2.15
CA VAL A 263 -18.68 -12.25 1.88
C VAL A 263 -19.13 -11.16 2.84
N SER A 264 -18.22 -10.58 3.63
CA SER A 264 -18.55 -9.58 4.66
C SER A 264 -18.03 -8.19 4.32
N LEU A 265 -18.84 -7.16 4.59
CA LEU A 265 -18.51 -5.76 4.35
C LEU A 265 -18.17 -4.97 5.64
N ASP A 266 -17.40 -3.90 5.41
CA ASP A 266 -16.96 -2.85 6.34
C ASP A 266 -16.11 -3.38 7.50
N ALA A 267 -16.30 -2.84 8.71
CA ALA A 267 -15.61 -3.29 9.91
C ALA A 267 -15.99 -4.75 10.21
N GLY A 268 -14.99 -5.66 10.17
CA GLY A 268 -15.22 -7.10 10.23
C GLY A 268 -15.67 -7.61 11.59
N GLU A 269 -15.42 -6.88 12.67
CA GLU A 269 -15.65 -7.31 14.06
C GLU A 269 -17.11 -7.74 14.30
N ARG A 270 -18.07 -6.87 13.98
CA ARG A 270 -19.51 -7.16 14.19
C ARG A 270 -20.04 -8.26 13.25
N PRO A 271 -19.83 -8.20 11.92
CA PRO A 271 -20.21 -9.26 10.98
C PRO A 271 -19.64 -10.63 11.36
N LEU A 272 -18.39 -10.69 11.78
CA LEU A 272 -17.75 -11.96 12.17
C LEU A 272 -18.34 -12.54 13.44
N LEU A 273 -18.65 -11.73 14.46
CA LEU A 273 -19.38 -12.24 15.64
C LEU A 273 -20.74 -12.82 15.26
N ALA A 274 -21.49 -12.14 14.38
CA ALA A 274 -22.76 -12.65 13.88
C ALA A 274 -22.61 -13.95 13.09
N LEU A 275 -21.60 -14.04 12.22
CA LEU A 275 -21.29 -15.25 11.46
C LEU A 275 -20.89 -16.41 12.37
N LEU A 276 -20.04 -16.17 13.37
CA LEU A 276 -19.63 -17.18 14.35
C LEU A 276 -20.81 -17.73 15.15
N GLU A 277 -21.73 -16.87 15.59
CA GLU A 277 -22.97 -17.31 16.24
C GLU A 277 -23.86 -18.11 15.27
N HIS A 278 -23.90 -17.72 13.99
CA HIS A 278 -24.69 -18.40 12.98
C HIS A 278 -24.19 -19.81 12.69
N VAL A 279 -22.89 -19.98 12.45
CA VAL A 279 -22.30 -21.31 12.18
C VAL A 279 -22.38 -22.23 13.41
N GLN A 280 -22.49 -21.66 14.62
CA GLN A 280 -22.76 -22.39 15.85
C GLN A 280 -24.25 -22.70 16.09
N GLY A 281 -25.15 -22.33 15.17
CA GLY A 281 -26.59 -22.53 15.30
C GLY A 281 -27.28 -21.61 16.33
N LYS A 282 -26.57 -20.60 16.86
CA LYS A 282 -27.09 -19.65 17.86
C LYS A 282 -27.78 -18.44 17.25
N ARG A 283 -27.54 -18.19 15.96
CA ARG A 283 -28.12 -17.08 15.19
C ARG A 283 -28.69 -17.57 13.88
N SER A 284 -29.86 -17.07 13.51
CA SER A 284 -30.46 -17.40 12.21
C SER A 284 -29.79 -16.64 11.07
N ARG A 285 -29.82 -17.22 9.86
CA ARG A 285 -29.26 -16.64 8.64
C ARG A 285 -29.80 -15.23 8.34
N GLN A 286 -31.06 -14.94 8.67
CA GLN A 286 -31.68 -13.63 8.45
C GLN A 286 -31.16 -12.54 9.39
N ARG A 287 -30.42 -12.92 10.44
CA ARG A 287 -29.87 -12.01 11.45
C ARG A 287 -28.36 -11.75 11.28
N LEU A 288 -27.80 -12.11 10.13
CA LEU A 288 -26.43 -11.77 9.77
C LEU A 288 -26.29 -10.25 9.55
N VAL A 289 -25.08 -9.73 9.78
CA VAL A 289 -24.77 -8.30 9.66
C VAL A 289 -23.86 -8.11 8.46
N ARG A 290 -24.22 -7.18 7.54
CA ARG A 290 -23.44 -6.81 6.35
C ARG A 290 -22.80 -7.99 5.59
N THR A 291 -23.58 -9.02 5.31
CA THR A 291 -23.09 -10.27 4.74
C THR A 291 -23.81 -10.60 3.43
N PHE A 292 -23.06 -10.89 2.37
CA PHE A 292 -23.59 -11.57 1.20
C PHE A 292 -23.43 -13.09 1.33
N LEU A 293 -24.40 -13.80 0.77
CA LEU A 293 -24.41 -15.25 0.68
C LEU A 293 -25.25 -15.72 -0.51
N ARG A 294 -25.03 -16.97 -0.94
CA ARG A 294 -25.93 -17.60 -1.91
C ARG A 294 -27.24 -18.03 -1.24
N ASP A 295 -28.35 -17.72 -1.88
CA ASP A 295 -29.65 -18.23 -1.47
C ASP A 295 -29.80 -19.71 -1.80
N ALA A 296 -30.19 -20.49 -0.79
CA ALA A 296 -30.28 -21.94 -0.93
C ALA A 296 -31.45 -22.33 -1.83
N ASP A 297 -32.51 -21.51 -1.87
CA ASP A 297 -33.71 -21.82 -2.64
C ASP A 297 -33.59 -21.28 -4.07
N SER A 298 -33.15 -20.04 -4.26
CA SER A 298 -33.05 -19.43 -5.60
C SER A 298 -31.70 -19.61 -6.28
N GLY A 299 -30.63 -19.92 -5.55
CA GLY A 299 -29.26 -19.95 -6.07
C GLY A 299 -28.65 -18.55 -6.34
N GLU A 300 -29.42 -17.48 -6.12
CA GLU A 300 -28.99 -16.10 -6.36
C GLU A 300 -28.19 -15.51 -5.19
N VAL A 301 -27.47 -14.43 -5.44
CA VAL A 301 -26.76 -13.70 -4.38
C VAL A 301 -27.75 -12.87 -3.57
N ARG A 302 -27.67 -13.00 -2.24
CA ARG A 302 -28.48 -12.24 -1.30
C ARG A 302 -27.61 -11.47 -0.32
N TYR A 303 -27.86 -10.17 -0.20
CA TYR A 303 -27.33 -9.34 0.87
C TYR A 303 -28.24 -9.39 2.10
N VAL A 304 -27.68 -9.69 3.27
CA VAL A 304 -28.38 -9.70 4.56
C VAL A 304 -27.70 -8.71 5.50
N ASN A 305 -28.51 -7.83 6.09
CA ASN A 305 -28.04 -6.83 7.03
C ASN A 305 -29.06 -6.59 8.15
N MET A 306 -28.92 -7.32 9.24
CA MET A 306 -29.56 -6.97 10.51
C MET A 306 -28.82 -5.78 11.10
N VAL A 307 -29.53 -4.68 11.33
CA VAL A 307 -28.93 -3.46 11.89
C VAL A 307 -28.54 -3.72 13.34
N GLU A 308 -27.24 -3.75 13.61
CA GLU A 308 -26.65 -3.85 14.95
C GLU A 308 -25.55 -2.79 15.10
N PRO A 309 -25.33 -2.26 16.31
CA PRO A 309 -24.25 -1.32 16.54
C PRO A 309 -22.90 -2.01 16.32
N ASP A 310 -21.99 -1.31 15.67
CA ASP A 310 -20.63 -1.79 15.52
C ASP A 310 -19.89 -1.87 16.86
N VAL A 311 -18.75 -2.57 16.84
CA VAL A 311 -17.81 -2.55 17.96
C VAL A 311 -17.10 -1.20 17.97
N ALA A 312 -17.18 -0.49 19.09
CA ALA A 312 -16.51 0.80 19.26
C ALA A 312 -14.99 0.65 19.11
N PHE A 313 -14.32 1.63 18.50
CA PHE A 313 -12.88 1.57 18.27
C PHE A 313 -12.03 1.36 19.55
N ALA A 314 -12.50 1.85 20.70
CA ALA A 314 -11.86 1.59 21.98
C ALA A 314 -11.93 0.11 22.43
N GLU A 315 -12.93 -0.64 21.95
CA GLU A 315 -13.26 -2.01 22.37
C GLU A 315 -12.81 -3.10 21.37
N VAL A 316 -12.20 -2.73 20.25
CA VAL A 316 -11.65 -3.71 19.27
C VAL A 316 -10.44 -4.48 19.82
N GLY A 317 -9.86 -4.01 20.93
CA GLY A 317 -8.71 -4.64 21.59
C GLY A 317 -7.36 -4.25 20.97
N THR A 318 -6.32 -4.97 21.38
CA THR A 318 -4.95 -4.79 20.89
C THR A 318 -4.68 -5.77 19.75
N PRO A 319 -4.14 -5.31 18.60
CA PRO A 319 -3.66 -6.21 17.56
C PRO A 319 -2.55 -7.12 18.09
N THR A 320 -2.46 -8.34 17.56
CA THR A 320 -1.40 -9.30 17.90
C THR A 320 -0.73 -9.80 16.64
N TRP A 321 0.59 -9.86 16.65
CA TRP A 321 1.43 -10.45 15.62
C TRP A 321 1.84 -11.89 15.95
N ASP A 322 1.39 -12.42 17.09
CA ASP A 322 1.57 -13.82 17.44
C ASP A 322 1.04 -14.74 16.34
N GLY A 323 1.86 -15.73 15.97
CA GLY A 323 1.60 -16.64 14.84
C GLY A 323 2.21 -16.20 13.50
N LEU A 324 2.67 -14.94 13.36
CA LEU A 324 3.34 -14.48 12.14
C LEU A 324 4.87 -14.64 12.23
N PRO A 325 5.56 -15.01 11.13
CA PRO A 325 7.00 -15.22 11.13
C PRO A 325 7.77 -13.90 11.02
N LEU A 326 7.74 -13.15 12.12
CA LEU A 326 8.23 -11.79 12.26
C LEU A 326 9.70 -11.56 11.87
N ASP A 327 10.53 -12.58 11.97
CA ASP A 327 11.96 -12.63 11.62
C ASP A 327 12.22 -13.00 10.15
N ARG A 328 11.18 -13.29 9.37
CA ARG A 328 11.29 -13.75 7.97
C ARG A 328 10.87 -12.72 6.92
N TYR A 329 10.38 -11.54 7.32
CA TYR A 329 10.07 -10.45 6.40
C TYR A 329 11.35 -9.83 5.82
N LEU A 330 11.27 -9.33 4.58
CA LEU A 330 12.42 -8.83 3.83
C LEU A 330 12.54 -7.31 3.95
N SER A 331 13.73 -6.79 4.25
CA SER A 331 14.01 -5.36 4.21
C SER A 331 14.52 -4.95 2.82
N LEU A 332 13.62 -4.47 1.97
CA LEU A 332 13.92 -4.11 0.59
C LEU A 332 14.23 -2.61 0.48
N LEU A 333 14.99 -2.23 -0.55
CA LEU A 333 15.35 -0.83 -0.78
C LEU A 333 15.27 -0.47 -2.27
N ASP A 334 14.07 -0.10 -2.72
CA ASP A 334 13.80 0.27 -4.11
C ASP A 334 14.30 1.69 -4.45
N MET A 335 14.18 2.63 -3.51
CA MET A 335 14.63 4.01 -3.66
C MET A 335 15.48 4.43 -2.48
N LEU A 336 16.48 5.28 -2.77
CA LEU A 336 17.48 5.72 -1.80
C LEU A 336 17.03 6.93 -0.97
N ASN A 337 15.89 7.53 -1.30
CA ASN A 337 15.33 8.64 -0.54
C ASN A 337 14.94 8.18 0.88
N PRO A 338 15.41 8.85 1.96
CA PRO A 338 15.17 8.44 3.35
C PRO A 338 13.70 8.22 3.71
N MET A 339 12.80 9.04 3.16
CA MET A 339 11.37 8.92 3.37
C MET A 339 10.84 7.63 2.74
N ASN A 340 11.22 7.35 1.48
CA ASN A 340 10.80 6.13 0.76
C ASN A 340 11.26 4.82 1.45
N ARG A 341 12.34 4.87 2.23
CA ARG A 341 12.82 3.73 3.03
C ARG A 341 11.78 3.28 4.05
N LEU A 342 11.00 4.19 4.62
CA LEU A 342 10.01 3.85 5.66
C LEU A 342 8.93 2.88 5.18
N TRP A 343 8.65 2.82 3.88
CA TRP A 343 7.69 1.86 3.32
C TRP A 343 8.29 0.48 3.01
N SER A 344 9.61 0.38 2.78
CA SER A 344 10.23 -0.83 2.21
C SER A 344 11.31 -1.46 3.09
N ASP A 345 12.04 -0.64 3.85
CA ASP A 345 13.15 -1.05 4.71
C ASP A 345 12.65 -1.41 6.10
N GLY A 346 12.62 -2.72 6.39
CA GLY A 346 12.23 -3.26 7.67
C GLY A 346 10.71 -3.29 7.91
N ARG A 347 10.36 -3.77 9.11
CA ARG A 347 8.99 -3.92 9.58
C ARG A 347 8.61 -2.79 10.51
N TRP A 348 7.39 -2.28 10.33
CA TRP A 348 6.75 -1.34 11.24
C TRP A 348 5.53 -1.98 11.89
N ASN A 349 5.39 -1.86 13.21
CA ASN A 349 4.15 -2.20 13.89
C ASN A 349 3.04 -1.27 13.39
N LYS A 350 1.90 -1.82 12.99
CA LYS A 350 0.79 -1.06 12.40
C LYS A 350 -0.24 -0.79 13.48
N LEU A 351 -0.54 0.47 13.75
CA LEU A 351 -1.58 0.87 14.69
C LEU A 351 -2.41 2.00 14.08
N THR A 352 -3.65 2.18 14.52
CA THR A 352 -4.51 3.29 14.12
C THR A 352 -4.73 4.16 15.34
N VAL A 353 -4.66 5.48 15.20
CA VAL A 353 -4.92 6.44 16.28
C VAL A 353 -6.43 6.71 16.40
N ALA A 354 -7.13 6.78 15.27
CA ALA A 354 -8.58 6.90 15.17
C ALA A 354 -9.13 6.15 13.95
N HIS A 355 -10.28 5.50 14.13
CA HIS A 355 -11.00 4.89 13.02
C HIS A 355 -11.71 5.96 12.17
N GLY A 356 -11.70 5.77 10.85
CA GLY A 356 -12.29 6.67 9.87
C GLY A 356 -11.56 8.02 9.72
N CYS A 357 -12.09 8.90 8.88
CA CYS A 357 -11.53 10.22 8.65
C CYS A 357 -12.33 11.29 9.41
N TYR A 358 -11.71 12.21 10.13
CA TYR A 358 -12.43 13.31 10.79
C TYR A 358 -12.87 14.43 9.83
N TRP A 359 -12.25 14.53 8.64
CA TRP A 359 -12.54 15.59 7.66
C TRP A 359 -13.78 15.31 6.80
N LYS A 360 -13.91 14.09 6.25
CA LYS A 360 -15.08 13.56 5.48
C LYS A 360 -15.64 14.46 4.36
N LYS A 361 -14.85 15.37 3.82
CA LYS A 361 -15.31 16.37 2.83
C LYS A 361 -14.60 16.32 1.48
N CYS A 362 -13.47 15.61 1.36
CA CYS A 362 -12.73 15.50 0.11
C CYS A 362 -13.62 14.94 -1.00
N SER A 363 -13.70 15.60 -2.15
CA SER A 363 -14.59 15.18 -3.23
C SER A 363 -14.09 13.97 -4.02
N PHE A 364 -12.80 13.64 -3.91
CA PHE A 364 -12.16 12.48 -4.55
C PHE A 364 -12.12 11.24 -3.65
N CYS A 365 -12.32 11.38 -2.34
CA CYS A 365 -12.27 10.25 -1.40
C CYS A 365 -13.62 9.55 -1.32
N ASP A 366 -13.60 8.26 -0.98
CA ASP A 366 -14.79 7.43 -0.74
C ASP A 366 -15.44 7.70 0.61
N VAL A 367 -15.60 8.98 0.98
CA VAL A 367 -16.12 9.43 2.29
C VAL A 367 -17.52 8.93 2.61
N GLY A 368 -18.24 8.45 1.59
CA GLY A 368 -19.56 7.84 1.72
C GLY A 368 -19.56 6.36 2.09
N LEU A 369 -18.40 5.70 2.20
CA LEU A 369 -18.26 4.33 2.70
C LEU A 369 -18.19 4.34 4.22
N ASP A 370 -18.88 3.40 4.88
CA ASP A 370 -19.05 3.38 6.34
C ASP A 370 -17.71 3.36 7.10
N TYR A 371 -16.72 2.61 6.62
CA TYR A 371 -15.41 2.52 7.28
C TYR A 371 -14.58 3.82 7.23
N ILE A 372 -14.87 4.74 6.31
CA ILE A 372 -14.27 6.08 6.25
C ILE A 372 -15.18 7.09 6.95
N GLY A 373 -16.47 6.99 6.69
CA GLY A 373 -17.52 7.91 7.14
C GLY A 373 -17.82 7.82 8.63
N ARG A 374 -17.45 6.74 9.32
CA ARG A 374 -17.58 6.59 10.77
C ARG A 374 -16.27 6.97 11.46
N TYR A 375 -16.27 8.09 12.18
CA TYR A 375 -15.08 8.58 12.88
C TYR A 375 -15.18 8.26 14.37
N GLU A 376 -14.21 7.52 14.90
CA GLU A 376 -14.15 7.14 16.31
C GLU A 376 -12.71 7.19 16.81
N GLY A 377 -12.48 7.82 17.97
CA GLY A 377 -11.18 7.87 18.62
C GLY A 377 -11.06 6.91 19.80
N ALA A 378 -9.83 6.60 20.19
CA ALA A 378 -9.52 6.01 21.49
C ALA A 378 -8.80 7.06 22.36
N SER A 379 -8.77 6.85 23.68
CA SER A 379 -7.98 7.72 24.57
C SER A 379 -6.48 7.48 24.36
N ALA A 380 -5.67 8.52 24.63
CA ALA A 380 -4.21 8.41 24.58
C ALA A 380 -3.70 7.26 25.46
N LYS A 381 -4.27 7.11 26.66
CA LYS A 381 -4.00 5.99 27.57
C LYS A 381 -4.21 4.62 26.90
N VAL A 382 -5.36 4.40 26.27
CA VAL A 382 -5.64 3.12 25.59
C VAL A 382 -4.67 2.86 24.44
N LEU A 383 -4.33 3.90 23.67
CA LEU A 383 -3.36 3.78 22.57
C LEU A 383 -1.94 3.48 23.10
N ALA A 384 -1.50 4.15 24.18
CA ALA A 384 -0.22 3.90 24.82
C ALA A 384 -0.15 2.48 25.43
N ASP A 385 -1.22 2.02 26.08
CA ASP A 385 -1.32 0.64 26.59
C ASP A 385 -1.20 -0.40 25.45
N ARG A 386 -1.83 -0.12 24.29
CA ARG A 386 -1.69 -0.95 23.08
C ARG A 386 -0.24 -0.92 22.57
N ILE A 387 0.37 0.24 22.48
CA ILE A 387 1.77 0.41 22.04
C ILE A 387 2.72 -0.42 22.92
N GLU A 388 2.66 -0.28 24.24
CA GLU A 388 3.51 -1.05 25.16
C GLU A 388 3.29 -2.56 25.04
N ALA A 389 2.04 -3.00 24.88
CA ALA A 389 1.72 -4.41 24.68
C ALA A 389 2.34 -4.96 23.38
N ILE A 390 2.27 -4.18 22.29
CA ILE A 390 2.85 -4.54 21.00
C ILE A 390 4.38 -4.55 21.08
N VAL A 391 5.01 -3.56 21.73
CA VAL A 391 6.46 -3.53 21.93
C VAL A 391 6.92 -4.77 22.72
N ARG A 392 6.19 -5.12 23.79
CA ARG A 392 6.49 -6.32 24.61
C ARG A 392 6.35 -7.62 23.83
N GLU A 393 5.35 -7.72 22.94
CA GLU A 393 5.14 -8.91 22.12
C GLU A 393 6.19 -9.02 20.99
N THR A 394 6.46 -7.90 20.32
CA THR A 394 7.21 -7.90 19.06
C THR A 394 8.70 -7.60 19.21
N GLY A 395 9.11 -7.04 20.36
CA GLY A 395 10.45 -6.53 20.61
C GLY A 395 10.83 -5.28 19.79
N GLN A 396 9.89 -4.69 19.04
CA GLN A 396 10.15 -3.56 18.15
C GLN A 396 9.44 -2.29 18.62
N THR A 397 10.15 -1.17 18.55
CA THR A 397 9.67 0.16 18.95
C THR A 397 9.23 1.05 17.79
N GLY A 398 9.31 0.55 16.55
CA GLY A 398 8.89 1.28 15.34
C GLY A 398 7.40 1.11 15.05
N PHE A 399 6.68 2.22 14.87
CA PHE A 399 5.25 2.24 14.51
C PHE A 399 4.98 2.99 13.20
N HIS A 400 4.04 2.46 12.41
CA HIS A 400 3.40 3.18 11.31
C HIS A 400 1.92 3.33 11.62
N PHE A 401 1.48 4.58 11.81
CA PHE A 401 0.09 4.90 12.05
C PHE A 401 -0.70 4.94 10.73
N VAL A 402 -1.62 3.98 10.57
CA VAL A 402 -2.35 3.67 9.32
C VAL A 402 -3.72 4.37 9.23
N ASP A 403 -3.86 5.52 9.88
CA ASP A 403 -5.07 6.33 9.83
C ASP A 403 -5.34 6.86 8.42
N GLU A 404 -6.62 7.08 8.08
CA GLU A 404 -7.04 7.84 6.89
C GLU A 404 -6.48 9.27 6.93
N ALA A 405 -6.53 9.88 8.12
CA ALA A 405 -5.83 11.10 8.47
C ALA A 405 -5.79 11.19 10.01
N ALA A 406 -4.61 11.04 10.60
CA ALA A 406 -4.45 11.05 12.05
C ALA A 406 -4.84 12.42 12.62
N PRO A 407 -5.80 12.51 13.57
CA PRO A 407 -6.30 13.80 14.06
C PRO A 407 -5.25 14.53 14.92
N PRO A 408 -4.98 15.83 14.69
CA PRO A 408 -3.95 16.57 15.45
C PRO A 408 -4.18 16.56 16.97
N LYS A 409 -5.44 16.63 17.41
CA LYS A 409 -5.80 16.59 18.83
C LYS A 409 -5.47 15.24 19.47
N SER A 410 -5.73 14.14 18.74
CA SER A 410 -5.42 12.78 19.21
C SER A 410 -3.92 12.54 19.22
N LEU A 411 -3.20 13.00 18.18
CA LEU A 411 -1.75 12.94 18.12
C LEU A 411 -1.09 13.74 19.26
N LYS A 412 -1.57 14.95 19.55
CA LYS A 412 -1.10 15.75 20.69
C LYS A 412 -1.25 15.00 22.01
N ALA A 413 -2.45 14.46 22.27
CA ALA A 413 -2.72 13.73 23.51
C ALA A 413 -1.87 12.45 23.62
N LEU A 414 -1.71 11.72 22.52
CA LEU A 414 -0.86 10.54 22.46
C LEU A 414 0.61 10.89 22.68
N ALA A 415 1.12 11.95 22.04
CA ALA A 415 2.49 12.41 22.19
C ALA A 415 2.81 12.76 23.65
N THR A 416 1.93 13.51 24.32
CA THR A 416 2.07 13.82 25.75
C THR A 416 2.11 12.55 26.60
N GLU A 417 1.18 11.62 26.39
CA GLU A 417 1.14 10.35 27.13
C GLU A 417 2.41 9.51 26.90
N LEU A 418 2.91 9.43 25.66
CA LEU A 418 4.13 8.69 25.33
C LEU A 418 5.38 9.27 26.00
N ILE A 419 5.47 10.61 26.06
CA ILE A 419 6.57 11.32 26.73
C ILE A 419 6.49 11.10 28.25
N GLU A 420 5.30 11.26 28.85
CA GLU A 420 5.10 11.05 30.29
C GLU A 420 5.47 9.62 30.73
N ARG A 421 5.22 8.62 29.88
CA ARG A 421 5.57 7.22 30.12
C ARG A 421 7.00 6.87 29.75
N ASN A 422 7.73 7.76 29.10
CA ASN A 422 9.03 7.49 28.50
C ASN A 422 9.00 6.23 27.60
N ALA A 423 7.97 6.13 26.75
CA ALA A 423 7.70 4.92 25.95
C ALA A 423 8.79 4.62 24.89
N GLY A 424 9.55 5.63 24.47
CA GLY A 424 10.75 5.46 23.63
C GLY A 424 10.48 4.82 22.26
N ILE A 425 9.39 5.20 21.59
CA ILE A 425 9.05 4.68 20.26
C ILE A 425 9.54 5.60 19.14
N SER A 426 9.63 5.08 17.92
CA SER A 426 9.74 5.89 16.70
C SER A 426 8.51 5.65 15.84
N TRP A 427 7.89 6.70 15.33
CA TRP A 427 6.66 6.57 14.57
C TRP A 427 6.57 7.50 13.38
N TRP A 428 5.79 7.08 12.39
CA TRP A 428 5.37 7.91 11.27
C TRP A 428 3.93 7.59 10.87
N GLY A 429 3.25 8.49 10.16
CA GLY A 429 1.86 8.25 9.77
C GLY A 429 1.29 9.25 8.77
N ASN A 430 0.03 9.02 8.39
CA ASN A 430 -0.70 9.87 7.46
C ASN A 430 -1.44 10.98 8.21
N ILE A 431 -1.28 12.23 7.76
CA ILE A 431 -1.96 13.41 8.30
C ILE A 431 -2.58 14.25 7.17
N ARG A 432 -3.39 15.23 7.55
CA ARG A 432 -3.80 16.33 6.68
C ARG A 432 -3.03 17.58 7.11
N PHE A 433 -2.33 18.24 6.17
CA PHE A 433 -1.54 19.46 6.45
C PHE A 433 -2.41 20.67 6.81
N GLU A 434 -2.89 20.71 8.05
CA GLU A 434 -3.83 21.71 8.54
C GLU A 434 -3.22 22.67 9.56
N LYS A 435 -3.82 23.86 9.71
CA LYS A 435 -3.33 24.94 10.58
C LYS A 435 -3.14 24.58 12.05
N THR A 436 -3.73 23.48 12.53
CA THR A 436 -3.57 23.03 13.92
C THR A 436 -2.16 22.51 14.19
N PHE A 437 -1.41 22.12 13.16
CA PHE A 437 0.01 21.80 13.26
C PHE A 437 0.85 23.08 13.32
N THR A 438 0.92 23.66 14.52
CA THR A 438 1.83 24.77 14.82
C THR A 438 3.26 24.25 15.01
N PRO A 439 4.31 25.11 14.93
CA PRO A 439 5.68 24.71 15.23
C PRO A 439 5.81 23.96 16.56
N GLU A 440 5.17 24.44 17.63
CA GLU A 440 5.24 23.82 18.96
C GLU A 440 4.56 22.45 18.99
N LEU A 441 3.49 22.25 18.21
CA LEU A 441 2.90 20.92 18.07
C LEU A 441 3.84 20.00 17.27
N CYS A 442 4.47 20.49 16.21
CA CYS A 442 5.41 19.69 15.41
C CYS A 442 6.62 19.23 16.26
N GLU A 443 7.17 20.14 17.08
CA GLU A 443 8.23 19.83 18.07
C GLU A 443 7.75 18.78 19.09
N LEU A 444 6.57 18.95 19.69
CA LEU A 444 6.01 17.97 20.62
C LEU A 444 5.85 16.57 19.98
N LEU A 445 5.43 16.52 18.71
CA LEU A 445 5.33 15.25 17.99
C LEU A 445 6.71 14.65 17.75
N ALA A 446 7.70 15.44 17.36
CA ALA A 446 9.08 14.99 17.22
C ALA A 446 9.65 14.44 18.54
N ASP A 447 9.44 15.14 19.66
CA ASP A 447 9.86 14.71 21.00
C ASP A 447 9.22 13.38 21.43
N SER A 448 8.00 13.09 20.96
CA SER A 448 7.33 11.80 21.19
C SER A 448 7.83 10.66 20.29
N GLY A 449 8.76 10.95 19.39
CA GLY A 449 9.34 9.99 18.44
C GLY A 449 8.78 10.06 17.02
N CYS A 450 8.07 11.12 16.63
CA CYS A 450 7.67 11.31 15.23
C CYS A 450 8.90 11.54 14.37
N ILE A 451 9.16 10.64 13.42
CA ILE A 451 10.30 10.77 12.49
C ILE A 451 9.86 11.18 11.09
N ALA A 452 8.59 10.96 10.76
CA ALA A 452 8.06 11.34 9.47
C ALA A 452 6.53 11.49 9.46
N VAL A 453 6.04 12.30 8.55
CA VAL A 453 4.62 12.43 8.22
C VAL A 453 4.42 12.39 6.72
N SER A 454 3.30 11.81 6.30
CA SER A 454 2.85 11.90 4.91
C SER A 454 1.47 12.52 4.87
N GLY A 455 1.18 13.29 3.81
CA GLY A 455 -0.10 13.97 3.71
C GLY A 455 -0.43 14.41 2.30
N GLY A 456 -1.72 14.51 2.01
CA GLY A 456 -2.20 14.98 0.71
C GLY A 456 -2.11 16.48 0.55
N LEU A 457 -1.26 16.94 -0.38
CA LEU A 457 -1.30 18.28 -0.97
C LEU A 457 -2.20 18.29 -2.21
N GLU A 458 -2.32 17.16 -2.91
CA GLU A 458 -3.13 16.93 -4.12
C GLU A 458 -2.70 17.85 -5.28
N VAL A 459 -3.34 19.00 -5.47
CA VAL A 459 -3.01 19.96 -6.52
C VAL A 459 -2.64 21.28 -5.88
N ALA A 460 -1.44 21.78 -6.13
CA ALA A 460 -1.07 23.13 -5.74
C ALA A 460 -1.72 24.16 -6.69
N SER A 461 -3.05 24.25 -6.67
CA SER A 461 -3.86 25.27 -7.36
C SER A 461 -5.05 25.58 -6.46
N ASP A 462 -5.18 26.82 -5.99
CA ASP A 462 -6.24 27.21 -5.05
C ASP A 462 -7.65 26.96 -5.61
N ARG A 463 -7.81 27.05 -6.95
CA ARG A 463 -9.05 26.71 -7.65
C ARG A 463 -9.41 25.23 -7.46
N LEU A 464 -8.45 24.34 -7.70
CA LEU A 464 -8.66 22.90 -7.62
C LEU A 464 -8.75 22.43 -6.16
N LEU A 465 -8.00 23.02 -5.22
CA LEU A 465 -8.14 22.74 -3.78
C LEU A 465 -9.53 23.08 -3.25
N SER A 466 -10.12 24.17 -3.74
CA SER A 466 -11.49 24.59 -3.42
C SER A 466 -12.51 23.61 -3.97
N LEU A 467 -12.36 23.21 -5.24
CA LEU A 467 -13.21 22.19 -5.87
C LEU A 467 -13.07 20.81 -5.20
N MET A 468 -11.88 20.47 -4.72
CA MET A 468 -11.60 19.25 -3.96
C MET A 468 -12.19 19.26 -2.55
N LYS A 469 -12.62 20.43 -2.05
CA LYS A 469 -13.06 20.64 -0.65
C LYS A 469 -12.01 20.14 0.35
N LYS A 470 -10.72 20.28 0.03
CA LYS A 470 -9.60 19.83 0.89
C LYS A 470 -9.49 20.69 2.15
N GLY A 471 -9.90 21.96 2.08
CA GLY A 471 -9.93 22.91 3.19
C GLY A 471 -8.55 23.37 3.67
N VAL A 472 -7.55 23.34 2.79
CA VAL A 472 -6.18 23.82 3.01
C VAL A 472 -5.80 24.77 1.88
N SER A 473 -4.88 25.70 2.13
CA SER A 473 -4.26 26.56 1.11
C SER A 473 -2.77 26.21 0.94
N VAL A 474 -2.18 26.59 -0.19
CA VAL A 474 -0.74 26.36 -0.43
C VAL A 474 0.12 27.01 0.65
N ASP A 475 -0.19 28.24 1.06
CA ASP A 475 0.56 28.97 2.08
C ASP A 475 0.50 28.27 3.45
N GLN A 476 -0.66 27.72 3.81
CA GLN A 476 -0.81 26.94 5.04
C GLN A 476 0.03 25.66 4.98
N VAL A 477 -0.02 24.94 3.85
CA VAL A 477 0.76 23.70 3.68
C VAL A 477 2.25 24.00 3.76
N ALA A 478 2.73 25.06 3.10
CA ALA A 478 4.12 25.47 3.16
C ALA A 478 4.60 25.68 4.61
N ARG A 479 3.83 26.41 5.43
CA ARG A 479 4.16 26.63 6.84
C ARG A 479 4.14 25.36 7.68
N VAL A 480 3.13 24.52 7.53
CA VAL A 480 3.00 23.26 8.30
C VAL A 480 4.13 22.29 7.96
N THR A 481 4.39 22.10 6.66
CA THR A 481 5.44 21.18 6.19
C THR A 481 6.84 21.69 6.56
N ARG A 482 7.04 23.02 6.52
CA ARG A 482 8.25 23.66 7.03
C ARG A 482 8.43 23.44 8.53
N ALA A 483 7.38 23.61 9.33
CA ALA A 483 7.43 23.39 10.79
C ALA A 483 7.80 21.94 11.15
N PHE A 484 7.29 20.95 10.41
CA PHE A 484 7.74 19.56 10.58
C PHE A 484 9.21 19.39 10.20
N THR A 485 9.64 19.95 9.07
CA THR A 485 11.05 19.84 8.65
C THR A 485 12.00 20.50 9.64
N ASP A 486 11.67 21.68 10.16
CA ASP A 486 12.49 22.39 11.15
C ASP A 486 12.54 21.62 12.49
N ALA A 487 11.50 20.85 12.83
CA ALA A 487 11.49 19.91 13.95
C ALA A 487 12.23 18.58 13.67
N GLY A 488 12.86 18.42 12.50
CA GLY A 488 13.59 17.21 12.11
C GLY A 488 12.72 16.06 11.61
N VAL A 489 11.44 16.31 11.34
CA VAL A 489 10.47 15.31 10.85
C VAL A 489 10.45 15.33 9.32
N LEU A 490 10.64 14.16 8.70
CA LEU A 490 10.55 14.02 7.24
C LEU A 490 9.10 14.21 6.76
N VAL A 491 8.93 14.86 5.61
CA VAL A 491 7.63 15.16 5.03
C VAL A 491 7.53 14.57 3.63
N HIS A 492 6.50 13.73 3.43
CA HIS A 492 6.08 13.24 2.12
C HIS A 492 4.76 13.88 1.69
N ALA A 493 4.72 14.40 0.46
CA ALA A 493 3.51 14.96 -0.15
C ALA A 493 2.89 14.00 -1.17
N TYR A 494 1.65 13.56 -0.92
CA TYR A 494 0.82 12.97 -1.98
C TYR A 494 0.26 14.08 -2.87
N LEU A 495 0.52 13.95 -4.18
CA LEU A 495 0.19 14.91 -5.22
C LEU A 495 -0.69 14.21 -6.26
N MET A 496 -1.70 14.89 -6.78
CA MET A 496 -2.70 14.35 -7.69
C MET A 496 -2.71 15.15 -8.99
N TYR A 497 -2.93 14.49 -10.13
CA TYR A 497 -3.14 15.18 -11.40
C TYR A 497 -4.25 14.56 -12.27
N GLY A 498 -4.76 15.40 -13.17
CA GLY A 498 -5.96 15.26 -13.99
C GLY A 498 -7.25 15.04 -13.21
N PHE A 499 -7.41 15.81 -12.13
CA PHE A 499 -8.71 16.00 -11.47
C PHE A 499 -9.69 16.71 -12.43
N PRO A 500 -11.01 16.54 -12.29
CA PRO A 500 -12.01 17.22 -13.12
C PRO A 500 -11.72 18.70 -13.35
N THR A 501 -11.78 19.10 -14.61
CA THR A 501 -11.52 20.45 -15.14
C THR A 501 -10.09 20.95 -14.99
N GLN A 502 -9.11 20.08 -14.71
CA GLN A 502 -7.71 20.49 -14.59
C GLN A 502 -7.13 20.90 -15.94
N THR A 503 -6.61 22.12 -16.03
CA THR A 503 -5.99 22.63 -17.26
C THR A 503 -4.50 22.34 -17.30
N VAL A 504 -3.87 22.49 -18.48
CA VAL A 504 -2.40 22.45 -18.60
C VAL A 504 -1.74 23.51 -17.71
N GLN A 505 -2.34 24.71 -17.60
CA GLN A 505 -1.82 25.78 -16.74
C GLN A 505 -1.81 25.34 -15.27
N ASP A 506 -2.89 24.73 -14.78
CA ASP A 506 -2.94 24.23 -13.40
C ASP A 506 -1.84 23.19 -13.13
N THR A 507 -1.54 22.32 -14.10
CA THR A 507 -0.46 21.34 -13.95
C THR A 507 0.93 21.98 -13.91
N VAL A 508 1.19 22.96 -14.78
CA VAL A 508 2.46 23.70 -14.79
C VAL A 508 2.64 24.48 -13.49
N ASP A 509 1.60 25.18 -13.04
CA ASP A 509 1.62 25.95 -11.79
C ASP A 509 1.80 25.01 -10.58
N ALA A 510 1.11 23.87 -10.56
CA ALA A 510 1.28 22.88 -9.49
C ALA A 510 2.71 22.34 -9.44
N LEU A 511 3.35 22.07 -10.58
CA LEU A 511 4.74 21.65 -10.61
C LEU A 511 5.69 22.74 -10.10
N GLU A 512 5.43 24.01 -10.40
CA GLU A 512 6.22 25.14 -9.90
C GLU A 512 6.09 25.32 -8.40
N TYR A 513 4.90 25.17 -7.83
CA TYR A 513 4.74 25.16 -6.37
C TYR A 513 5.52 24.02 -5.72
N VAL A 514 5.45 22.82 -6.31
CA VAL A 514 6.20 21.66 -5.80
C VAL A 514 7.71 21.91 -5.88
N ARG A 515 8.21 22.46 -6.98
CA ARG A 515 9.63 22.88 -7.11
C ARG A 515 10.02 23.83 -5.98
N GLN A 516 9.24 24.88 -5.75
CA GLN A 516 9.50 25.84 -4.67
C GLN A 516 9.42 25.21 -3.27
N LEU A 517 8.54 24.21 -3.04
CA LEU A 517 8.48 23.49 -1.77
C LEU A 517 9.75 22.66 -1.51
N PHE A 518 10.32 22.01 -2.54
CA PHE A 518 11.62 21.34 -2.42
C PHE A 518 12.76 22.35 -2.22
N GLU A 519 12.80 23.42 -3.01
CA GLU A 519 13.78 24.51 -2.91
C GLU A 519 13.84 25.13 -1.50
N ASN A 520 12.68 25.32 -0.87
CA ASN A 520 12.59 25.92 0.46
C ASN A 520 12.62 24.88 1.60
N GLY A 521 12.94 23.61 1.30
CA GLY A 521 13.04 22.54 2.29
C GLY A 521 11.74 22.28 3.05
N CYS A 522 10.59 22.50 2.43
CA CYS A 522 9.29 22.18 3.03
C CYS A 522 9.00 20.67 2.99
N ILE A 523 9.44 19.98 1.94
CA ILE A 523 9.19 18.55 1.72
C ILE A 523 10.47 17.83 1.29
N GLN A 524 10.61 16.56 1.69
CA GLN A 524 11.77 15.72 1.32
C GLN A 524 11.40 14.65 0.30
N SER A 525 10.10 14.41 0.10
CA SER A 525 9.61 13.42 -0.84
C SER A 525 8.22 13.80 -1.34
N GLY A 526 7.88 13.38 -2.55
CA GLY A 526 6.55 13.58 -3.11
C GLY A 526 6.24 12.56 -4.19
N PHE A 527 4.95 12.29 -4.40
CA PHE A 527 4.49 11.33 -5.39
C PHE A 527 3.26 11.87 -6.13
N PHE A 528 3.40 12.08 -7.44
CA PHE A 528 2.26 12.36 -8.32
C PHE A 528 1.55 11.07 -8.70
N HIS A 529 0.25 11.02 -8.47
CA HIS A 529 -0.64 9.96 -8.93
C HIS A 529 -1.76 10.52 -9.80
N ARG A 530 -2.15 9.77 -10.82
CA ARG A 530 -3.31 10.09 -11.65
C ARG A 530 -4.58 9.97 -10.82
N PHE A 531 -5.44 11.00 -10.87
CA PHE A 531 -6.79 10.92 -10.31
C PHE A 531 -7.57 9.79 -10.99
N ALA A 532 -8.16 8.91 -10.18
CA ALA A 532 -9.16 7.95 -10.59
C ALA A 532 -10.49 8.28 -9.93
N CYS A 533 -11.55 8.31 -10.73
CA CYS A 533 -12.90 8.54 -10.23
C CYS A 533 -13.51 7.21 -9.79
N THR A 534 -13.98 7.16 -8.54
CA THR A 534 -14.69 5.99 -7.99
C THR A 534 -16.19 6.26 -7.95
N VAL A 535 -17.01 5.21 -8.03
CA VAL A 535 -18.48 5.29 -7.89
C VAL A 535 -18.94 5.73 -6.49
N HIS A 536 -18.04 5.71 -5.50
CA HIS A 536 -18.34 6.06 -4.11
C HIS A 536 -17.97 7.49 -3.74
N SER A 537 -17.03 8.11 -4.48
CA SER A 537 -16.60 9.48 -4.27
C SER A 537 -17.70 10.51 -4.59
N PRO A 538 -17.71 11.70 -3.96
CA PRO A 538 -18.58 12.79 -4.37
C PRO A 538 -18.49 13.16 -5.86
N VAL A 539 -17.31 13.06 -6.49
CA VAL A 539 -17.15 13.24 -7.94
C VAL A 539 -17.92 12.17 -8.72
N GLY A 540 -17.82 10.90 -8.34
CA GLY A 540 -18.54 9.82 -9.02
C GLY A 540 -20.04 9.78 -8.74
N ARG A 541 -20.51 10.42 -7.66
CA ARG A 541 -21.93 10.51 -7.32
C ARG A 541 -22.63 11.70 -7.96
N ASN A 542 -21.95 12.85 -8.03
CA ASN A 542 -22.50 14.11 -8.56
C ASN A 542 -21.52 14.75 -9.58
N PRO A 543 -21.20 14.07 -10.69
CA PRO A 543 -20.17 14.49 -11.66
C PRO A 543 -20.42 15.87 -12.28
N GLU A 544 -21.69 16.27 -12.42
CA GLU A 544 -22.11 17.56 -12.93
C GLU A 544 -21.66 18.74 -12.05
N GLU A 545 -21.54 18.56 -10.73
CA GLU A 545 -21.00 19.58 -9.82
C GLU A 545 -19.51 19.87 -10.11
N TYR A 546 -18.82 18.93 -10.76
CA TYR A 546 -17.40 19.00 -11.08
C TYR A 546 -17.14 19.21 -12.57
N GLY A 547 -18.18 19.43 -13.38
CA GLY A 547 -18.07 19.76 -14.81
C GLY A 547 -17.62 18.59 -15.68
N VAL A 548 -17.83 17.36 -15.24
CA VAL A 548 -17.48 16.13 -16.00
C VAL A 548 -18.72 15.28 -16.25
N THR A 549 -18.66 14.38 -17.22
CA THR A 549 -19.72 13.39 -17.48
C THR A 549 -19.16 12.00 -17.29
N LEU A 550 -19.87 11.13 -16.56
CA LEU A 550 -19.42 9.75 -16.36
C LEU A 550 -19.71 8.91 -17.60
N ARG A 551 -18.74 8.06 -17.94
CA ARG A 551 -18.92 7.05 -18.98
C ARG A 551 -19.81 5.93 -18.43
N PRO A 552 -20.76 5.41 -19.23
CA PRO A 552 -21.61 4.33 -18.80
C PRO A 552 -20.78 3.09 -18.50
N LEU A 553 -21.03 2.45 -17.35
CA LEU A 553 -20.44 1.17 -17.03
C LEU A 553 -21.15 0.05 -17.81
N PRO A 554 -20.43 -1.01 -18.22
CA PRO A 554 -21.06 -2.23 -18.71
C PRO A 554 -21.92 -2.87 -17.59
N PRO A 555 -22.78 -3.85 -17.91
CA PRO A 555 -23.47 -4.63 -16.89
C PRO A 555 -22.49 -5.21 -15.86
N VAL A 556 -22.66 -4.84 -14.59
CA VAL A 556 -21.79 -5.28 -13.49
C VAL A 556 -22.48 -6.36 -12.67
N THR A 557 -21.82 -7.51 -12.54
CA THR A 557 -22.24 -8.60 -11.65
C THR A 557 -21.22 -8.87 -10.54
N PHE A 558 -19.96 -8.47 -10.70
CA PHE A 558 -18.87 -8.80 -9.78
C PHE A 558 -18.29 -7.58 -9.06
N ALA A 559 -17.36 -6.84 -9.68
CA ALA A 559 -16.65 -5.73 -9.06
C ALA A 559 -16.97 -4.38 -9.72
N LYS A 560 -17.25 -3.37 -8.89
CA LYS A 560 -17.59 -2.00 -9.30
C LYS A 560 -16.95 -0.99 -8.35
N ASN A 561 -15.89 -0.32 -8.80
CA ASN A 561 -15.30 0.79 -8.07
C ASN A 561 -14.93 1.94 -9.02
N ASP A 562 -13.99 1.73 -9.93
CA ASP A 562 -13.56 2.78 -10.87
C ASP A 562 -14.60 3.07 -11.95
N ILE A 563 -14.79 4.34 -12.28
CA ILE A 563 -15.65 4.79 -13.37
C ILE A 563 -14.91 5.82 -14.25
N GLY A 564 -14.90 5.57 -15.55
CA GLY A 564 -14.35 6.52 -16.52
C GLY A 564 -15.21 7.78 -16.60
N PHE A 565 -14.58 8.90 -16.92
CA PHE A 565 -15.29 10.17 -17.12
C PHE A 565 -14.71 10.92 -18.32
N ASP A 566 -15.54 11.76 -18.93
CA ASP A 566 -15.17 12.69 -19.99
C ASP A 566 -15.02 14.09 -19.40
N ASP A 567 -13.85 14.67 -19.63
CA ASP A 567 -13.49 16.01 -19.20
C ASP A 567 -13.54 16.99 -20.39
N PRO A 568 -14.33 18.08 -20.32
CA PRO A 568 -14.49 19.02 -21.43
C PRO A 568 -13.21 19.79 -21.78
N THR A 569 -12.20 19.79 -20.91
CA THR A 569 -10.93 20.48 -21.17
C THR A 569 -10.09 19.83 -22.27
N GLY A 570 -10.28 18.53 -22.54
CA GLY A 570 -9.54 17.79 -23.57
C GLY A 570 -8.03 17.68 -23.30
N VAL A 571 -7.59 17.85 -22.05
CA VAL A 571 -6.16 17.83 -21.69
C VAL A 571 -5.62 16.40 -21.69
N ASP A 572 -4.48 16.20 -22.36
CA ASP A 572 -3.72 14.96 -22.29
C ASP A 572 -2.93 14.88 -20.98
N HIS A 573 -3.59 14.37 -19.94
CA HIS A 573 -2.98 14.18 -18.63
C HIS A 573 -1.93 13.07 -18.62
N ASP A 574 -1.97 12.12 -19.54
CA ASP A 574 -1.00 11.02 -19.59
C ASP A 574 0.38 11.52 -20.04
N ALA A 575 0.40 12.44 -21.02
CA ALA A 575 1.62 13.12 -21.44
C ALA A 575 2.17 14.02 -20.32
N LEU A 576 1.31 14.76 -19.61
CA LEU A 576 1.71 15.59 -18.47
C LEU A 576 2.27 14.75 -17.32
N GLY A 577 1.64 13.63 -16.98
CA GLY A 577 2.05 12.74 -15.89
C GLY A 577 3.47 12.21 -16.04
N LYS A 578 3.92 11.94 -17.27
CA LYS A 578 5.31 11.53 -17.54
C LYS A 578 6.32 12.62 -17.15
N ALA A 579 6.01 13.89 -17.45
CA ALA A 579 6.85 15.02 -17.08
C ALA A 579 6.87 15.22 -15.55
N LEU A 580 5.69 15.16 -14.90
CA LEU A 580 5.56 15.30 -13.45
C LEU A 580 6.38 14.27 -12.67
N LYS A 581 6.32 12.99 -13.08
CA LYS A 581 7.10 11.91 -12.48
C LYS A 581 8.60 12.11 -12.66
N LYS A 582 9.03 12.56 -13.84
CA LYS A 582 10.45 12.85 -14.10
C LYS A 582 10.93 14.00 -13.23
N ALA A 583 10.16 15.09 -13.16
CA ALA A 583 10.51 16.25 -12.35
C ALA A 583 10.58 15.92 -10.86
N ILE A 584 9.55 15.26 -10.30
CA ILE A 584 9.51 14.93 -8.87
C ILE A 584 10.67 14.01 -8.45
N TYR A 585 11.02 13.06 -9.32
CA TYR A 585 12.18 12.19 -9.10
C TYR A 585 13.47 13.00 -8.99
N ASN A 586 13.69 13.97 -9.87
CA ASN A 586 14.88 14.82 -9.86
C ASN A 586 14.88 15.80 -8.67
N TYR A 587 13.73 16.38 -8.32
CA TYR A 587 13.60 17.28 -7.16
C TYR A 587 13.93 16.58 -5.84
N MET A 588 13.56 15.31 -5.67
CA MET A 588 13.96 14.51 -4.51
C MET A 588 15.47 14.30 -4.38
N HIS A 589 16.24 14.56 -5.45
CA HIS A 589 17.71 14.51 -5.48
C HIS A 589 18.33 15.91 -5.58
N GLY A 590 17.54 16.98 -5.43
CA GLY A 590 18.01 18.37 -5.54
C GLY A 590 18.34 18.82 -6.97
N ILE A 591 18.00 18.04 -7.99
CA ILE A 591 18.34 18.32 -9.39
C ILE A 591 17.23 19.15 -10.06
N GLY A 592 17.62 20.17 -10.82
CA GLY A 592 16.70 21.00 -11.61
C GLY A 592 15.80 21.91 -10.78
N LEU A 593 16.14 22.17 -9.51
CA LEU A 593 15.42 23.12 -8.66
C LEU A 593 15.61 24.56 -9.13
N GLU A 594 16.70 24.93 -9.79
CA GLU A 594 16.91 26.28 -10.34
C GLU A 594 16.37 26.45 -11.77
N GLU A 595 15.88 25.37 -12.38
CA GLU A 595 15.41 25.36 -13.76
C GLU A 595 13.94 25.78 -13.89
N ASP A 596 13.59 26.32 -15.05
CA ASP A 596 12.20 26.56 -15.42
C ASP A 596 11.48 25.21 -15.60
N VAL A 597 10.38 25.00 -14.88
CA VAL A 597 9.59 23.75 -14.88
C VAL A 597 9.19 23.26 -16.27
N ARG A 598 9.14 24.15 -17.27
CA ARG A 598 8.83 23.80 -18.66
C ARG A 598 9.87 22.89 -19.29
N SER A 599 11.11 22.84 -18.78
CA SER A 599 12.17 21.96 -19.29
C SER A 599 11.84 20.48 -19.15
N TRP A 600 10.96 20.11 -18.20
CA TRP A 600 10.52 18.73 -17.98
C TRP A 600 9.53 18.21 -19.03
N PHE A 601 8.90 19.11 -19.80
CA PHE A 601 7.89 18.75 -20.79
C PHE A 601 8.53 18.63 -22.18
N THR A 602 8.27 17.52 -22.87
CA THR A 602 8.75 17.30 -24.24
C THR A 602 7.95 18.05 -25.31
N PHE A 603 6.92 18.78 -24.91
CA PHE A 603 6.01 19.56 -25.75
C PHE A 603 5.80 20.96 -25.16
N LYS A 604 5.28 21.87 -25.99
CA LYS A 604 5.08 23.27 -25.58
C LYS A 604 3.97 23.37 -24.54
N VAL A 605 4.32 23.94 -23.39
CA VAL A 605 3.41 24.27 -22.28
C VAL A 605 3.48 25.79 -21.98
N PRO A 606 2.45 26.39 -21.36
CA PRO A 606 2.48 27.80 -20.98
C PRO A 606 3.55 28.07 -19.91
N ARG A 607 3.87 29.35 -19.70
CA ARG A 607 4.71 29.78 -18.56
C ARG A 607 3.90 29.65 -17.27
N THR A 608 4.59 29.34 -16.18
CA THR A 608 3.97 29.37 -14.84
C THR A 608 3.44 30.77 -14.54
N THR A 609 2.27 30.82 -13.90
CA THR A 609 1.71 32.07 -13.33
C THR A 609 2.12 32.27 -11.88
N VAL A 610 2.73 31.25 -11.26
CA VAL A 610 3.21 31.29 -9.88
C VAL A 610 4.43 32.23 -9.80
N ALA A 611 4.40 33.15 -8.85
CA ALA A 611 5.52 34.06 -8.64
C ALA A 611 6.75 33.30 -8.11
N ARG A 612 7.96 33.66 -8.58
CA ARG A 612 9.23 32.99 -8.26
C ARG A 612 9.51 32.76 -6.77
N HIS A 613 9.03 33.66 -5.91
CA HIS A 613 9.23 33.63 -4.46
C HIS A 613 7.89 33.49 -3.73
N ARG A 614 6.99 32.63 -4.21
CA ARG A 614 5.64 32.49 -3.63
C ARG A 614 5.69 31.73 -2.31
N ILE A 615 6.41 30.60 -2.27
CA ILE A 615 6.56 29.79 -1.05
C ILE A 615 7.41 30.51 0.00
N SER A 616 8.58 31.06 -0.37
CA SER A 616 9.42 31.79 0.60
C SER A 616 8.68 32.95 1.28
N ARG A 617 7.91 33.75 0.52
CA ARG A 617 7.06 34.81 1.09
C ARG A 617 5.95 34.28 2.01
N ALA A 618 5.41 33.10 1.71
CA ALA A 618 4.40 32.48 2.58
C ALA A 618 4.98 31.99 3.92
N LEU A 619 6.30 31.71 3.96
CA LEU A 619 7.04 31.35 5.17
C LEU A 619 7.43 32.60 5.99
N GLU A 620 7.70 33.73 5.35
CA GLU A 620 8.03 35.00 6.03
C GLU A 620 6.81 35.66 6.70
N GLN A 621 5.61 35.45 6.16
CA GLN A 621 4.38 35.95 6.74
C GLN A 621 4.06 35.17 8.02
N GLN A 622 4.32 35.79 9.18
CA GLN A 622 3.85 35.26 10.47
C GLN A 622 2.32 35.10 10.41
N GLY A 623 1.87 33.86 10.60
CA GLY A 623 0.46 33.47 10.58
C GLY A 623 -0.30 33.84 11.85
#